data_AF-A0A6P2FS02-F1
#
_entry.id   AF-A0A6P2FS02-F1
#
_cell.length_a   1.000
_cell.length_b   1.000
_cell.length_c   1.000
_cell.angle_alpha   90.00
_cell.angle_beta   90.00
_cell.angle_gamma   90.00
#
_symmetry.space_group_name_H-M   'P 1'
#
loop_
_entity.id
_entity.type
_entity.pdbx_description
1 polymer ?
#
loop_
_entity_poly.entity_id
_entity_poly.type
_entity_poly.pdbx_seq_one_letter_code
_entity_poly.pdbx_strand_id
1 'polypeptide(L)'
;MRASLQASERTRLRGMLGWRHAFGGCPPFTLTGVPLAKNVAVLEAGVETQLCPNLALGASYSGLFGDGLEDHGFKLNLNWSF
;
A
#
# COMPACT_ATOMS: atom_id res chain seq x y z
N MET A 1 -3.03 9.85 -3.43
CA MET A 1 -3.62 10.60 -2.30
C MET A 1 -3.49 9.77 -1.03
N ARG A 2 -2.98 10.37 0.05
CA ARG A 2 -2.81 9.68 1.35
C ARG A 2 -3.65 10.42 2.40
N ALA A 3 -4.46 9.68 3.13
CA ALA A 3 -5.25 10.16 4.25
C ALA A 3 -4.76 9.49 5.54
N SER A 4 -4.75 10.23 6.64
CA SER A 4 -4.58 9.62 7.95
C SER A 4 -5.47 10.32 8.96
N LEU A 5 -6.20 9.53 9.74
CA LEU A 5 -7.15 9.99 10.73
C LEU A 5 -6.66 9.51 12.09
N GLN A 6 -6.57 10.41 13.06
CA GLN A 6 -6.40 10.01 14.45
C GLN A 6 -7.80 9.76 15.01
N ALA A 7 -8.10 8.50 15.25
CA ALA A 7 -9.37 8.09 15.86
C ALA A 7 -9.33 8.29 17.38
N SER A 8 -8.15 8.19 17.98
CA SER A 8 -7.89 8.40 19.40
C SER A 8 -6.41 8.78 19.60
N GLU A 9 -6.03 9.24 20.81
CA GLU A 9 -4.63 9.52 21.17
C GLU A 9 -3.69 8.34 20.91
N ARG A 10 -4.24 7.13 21.00
CA ARG A 10 -3.49 5.88 20.84
C ARG A 10 -3.74 5.19 19.50
N THR A 11 -4.75 5.60 18.74
CA THR A 11 -5.16 4.86 17.54
C THR A 11 -5.19 5.76 16.32
N ARG A 12 -4.40 5.38 15.32
CA ARG A 12 -4.26 6.08 14.05
C ARG A 12 -4.68 5.18 12.90
N LEU A 13 -5.62 5.67 12.12
CA LEU A 13 -6.03 5.08 10.86
C LEU A 13 -5.28 5.77 9.72
N ARG A 14 -4.92 4.99 8.71
CA ARG A 14 -4.24 5.45 7.50
C ARG A 14 -4.91 4.81 6.29
N GLY A 15 -5.06 5.60 5.23
CA GLY A 15 -5.52 5.12 3.93
C GLY A 15 -4.69 5.76 2.84
N MET A 16 -4.42 5.01 1.78
CA MET A 16 -3.79 5.54 0.58
C MET A 16 -4.56 5.03 -0.63
N LEU A 17 -4.83 5.93 -1.55
CA LEU A 17 -5.46 5.65 -2.82
C LEU A 17 -4.65 6.36 -3.89
N GLY A 18 -4.13 5.60 -4.85
CA GLY A 18 -3.24 6.11 -5.87
C GLY A 18 -3.52 5.45 -7.21
N TRP A 19 -3.16 6.17 -8.27
CA TRP A 19 -3.09 5.62 -9.61
C TRP A 19 -1.69 5.86 -10.13
N ARG A 20 -1.08 4.80 -10.65
CA ARG A 20 0.22 4.87 -11.30
C ARG A 20 0.07 4.46 -12.76
N HIS A 21 0.33 5.40 -13.65
CA HIS A 21 0.44 5.13 -15.07
C HIS A 21 1.92 4.98 -15.42
N ALA A 22 2.30 3.86 -16.02
CA ALA A 22 3.67 3.66 -16.50
C ALA A 22 3.77 4.25 -17.91
N PHE A 23 4.41 5.40 -18.05
CA PHE A 23 4.69 5.99 -19.37
C PHE A 23 5.80 5.18 -20.06
N GLY A 24 5.40 4.32 -21.01
CA GLY A 24 6.33 3.59 -21.86
C GLY A 24 6.97 4.53 -22.89
N GLY A 25 8.15 5.06 -22.57
CA GLY A 25 8.95 5.86 -23.50
C GLY A 25 10.29 5.22 -23.80
N CYS A 26 10.36 4.26 -24.74
CA CYS A 26 11.59 3.90 -25.45
C CYS A 26 11.24 3.15 -26.78
N PRO A 27 12.08 3.27 -27.84
CA PRO A 27 11.76 2.89 -29.22
C PRO A 27 11.62 1.36 -29.40
N PRO A 28 11.18 0.86 -30.59
CA PRO A 28 10.46 -0.40 -30.72
C PRO A 28 11.41 -1.60 -30.68
N PHE A 29 11.75 -2.04 -29.47
CA PHE A 29 12.26 -3.38 -29.27
C PHE A 29 11.07 -4.25 -28.88
N THR A 30 10.54 -4.98 -29.87
CA THR A 30 9.46 -5.96 -29.71
C THR A 30 9.95 -7.11 -28.83
N LEU A 31 9.88 -6.93 -27.51
CA LEU A 31 9.96 -8.03 -26.57
C LEU A 31 8.54 -8.58 -26.41
N THR A 32 8.28 -9.70 -27.07
CA THR A 32 7.09 -10.56 -26.94
C THR A 32 7.04 -11.23 -25.56
N GLY A 33 7.13 -10.43 -24.49
CA GLY A 33 7.55 -10.94 -23.18
C GLY A 33 6.57 -10.65 -22.06
N VAL A 34 6.29 -9.40 -21.75
CA VAL A 34 5.42 -9.06 -20.61
C VAL A 34 4.75 -7.73 -20.92
N PRO A 35 3.41 -7.65 -21.06
CA PRO A 35 2.75 -6.37 -21.06
C PRO A 35 3.07 -5.69 -19.72
N LEU A 36 3.91 -4.66 -19.76
CA LEU A 36 4.09 -3.75 -18.64
C LEU A 36 2.70 -3.18 -18.35
N ALA A 37 2.13 -3.53 -17.20
CA ALA A 37 0.80 -3.10 -16.82
C ALA A 37 0.71 -1.57 -16.97
N LYS A 38 0.01 -1.10 -18.02
CA LYS A 38 0.03 0.33 -18.42
C LYS A 38 -0.56 1.22 -17.33
N ASN A 39 -1.42 0.64 -16.51
CA ASN A 39 -2.25 1.31 -15.53
C ASN A 39 -2.34 0.43 -14.28
N VAL A 40 -1.92 0.96 -13.13
CA VAL A 40 -1.99 0.27 -11.84
C VAL A 40 -2.69 1.17 -10.82
N ALA A 41 -3.85 0.71 -10.34
CA ALA A 41 -4.50 1.25 -9.15
C ALA A 41 -3.78 0.71 -7.91
N VAL A 42 -3.56 1.60 -6.94
CA VAL A 42 -2.99 1.27 -5.63
C VAL A 42 -3.98 1.68 -4.56
N LEU A 43 -4.40 0.71 -3.75
CA LEU A 43 -5.21 0.93 -2.56
C LEU A 43 -4.45 0.43 -1.35
N GLU A 44 -4.35 1.22 -0.30
CA GLU A 44 -3.86 0.77 0.99
C GLU A 44 -4.78 1.27 2.10
N ALA A 45 -5.00 0.44 3.10
CA ALA A 45 -5.70 0.79 4.33
C ALA A 45 -4.91 0.22 5.49
N GLY A 46 -4.79 0.96 6.58
CA GLY A 46 -4.05 0.51 7.75
C GLY A 46 -4.54 1.16 9.03
N VAL A 47 -4.30 0.45 10.11
CA VAL A 47 -4.57 0.87 11.48
C VAL A 47 -3.30 0.67 12.29
N GLU A 48 -3.03 1.60 13.17
CA GLU A 48 -1.99 1.50 14.18
C GLU A 48 -2.58 1.88 15.51
N THR A 49 -2.35 1.05 16.53
CA THR A 49 -2.84 1.28 17.88
C THR A 49 -1.72 1.06 18.88
N GLN A 50 -1.59 2.00 19.80
CA GLN A 50 -0.64 1.94 20.90
C GLN A 50 -1.35 1.29 22.08
N LEU A 51 -1.09 -0.01 22.27
CA LEU A 51 -1.66 -0.81 23.35
C LEU A 51 -1.10 -0.35 24.70
N CYS A 52 0.22 -0.23 24.77
CA CYS A 52 0.96 0.25 25.94
C CYS A 52 1.96 1.34 25.51
N PRO A 53 2.48 2.17 26.44
CA PRO A 53 3.52 3.16 26.12
C PRO A 53 4.72 2.55 25.39
N ASN A 54 4.99 1.28 25.67
CA ASN A 54 6.08 0.49 25.13
C ASN A 54 5.64 -0.59 24.11
N LEU A 55 4.35 -0.67 23.77
CA LEU A 55 3.82 -1.68 22.85
C LEU A 55 2.87 -1.04 21.83
N ALA A 56 3.25 -1.08 20.56
CA ALA A 56 2.42 -0.66 19.44
C ALA A 56 2.12 -1.84 18.51
N LEU A 57 0.88 -1.92 18.04
CA LEU A 57 0.41 -2.90 17.08
C LEU A 57 -0.14 -2.17 15.85
N GLY A 58 0.30 -2.58 14.68
CA GLY A 58 -0.16 -2.07 13.40
C GLY A 58 -0.58 -3.20 12.48
N ALA A 59 -1.61 -2.94 11.69
CA ALA A 59 -2.04 -3.80 10.61
C ALA A 59 -2.31 -2.94 9.37
N SER A 60 -1.92 -3.42 8.20
CA SER A 60 -2.21 -2.77 6.93
C SER A 60 -2.49 -3.79 5.84
N TYR A 61 -3.41 -3.42 4.97
CA TYR A 61 -3.79 -4.16 3.79
C TYR A 61 -3.55 -3.28 2.57
N SER A 62 -2.87 -3.82 1.57
CA SER A 62 -2.54 -3.17 0.30
C SER A 62 -3.05 -4.01 -0.86
N GLY A 63 -3.69 -3.38 -1.83
CA GLY A 63 -4.13 -3.98 -3.08
C GLY A 63 -3.55 -3.22 -4.26
N LEU A 64 -2.97 -3.95 -5.21
CA LEU A 64 -2.53 -3.44 -6.50
C LEU A 64 -3.38 -4.10 -7.58
N PHE A 65 -3.96 -3.28 -8.46
CA PHE A 65 -4.81 -3.75 -9.54
C PHE A 65 -4.38 -3.09 -10.85
N GLY A 66 -3.88 -3.86 -11.81
CA GLY A 66 -3.49 -3.35 -13.13
C GLY A 66 -3.54 -4.43 -14.21
N ASP A 67 -3.30 -4.05 -15.47
CA ASP A 67 -3.32 -4.92 -16.68
C ASP A 67 -2.66 -6.30 -16.46
N GLY A 68 -3.41 -7.27 -15.92
CA GLY A 68 -2.96 -8.63 -15.60
C GLY A 68 -2.24 -8.83 -14.25
N LEU A 69 -2.16 -7.81 -13.39
CA LEU A 69 -1.51 -7.88 -12.07
C LEU A 69 -2.53 -7.53 -10.98
N GLU A 70 -2.92 -8.53 -10.21
CA GLU A 70 -3.69 -8.40 -8.97
C GLU A 70 -2.82 -8.91 -7.82
N ASP A 71 -2.39 -7.99 -6.96
CA ASP A 71 -1.59 -8.32 -5.78
C ASP A 71 -2.33 -7.83 -4.53
N HIS A 72 -2.44 -8.72 -3.55
CA HIS A 72 -3.03 -8.44 -2.25
C HIS A 72 -1.98 -8.68 -1.17
N GLY A 73 -1.48 -7.60 -0.61
CA GLY A 73 -0.53 -7.61 0.49
C GLY A 73 -1.24 -7.39 1.82
N PHE A 74 -1.01 -8.28 2.78
CA PHE A 74 -1.34 -8.03 4.17
C PHE A 74 -0.06 -7.91 4.99
N LYS A 75 0.00 -6.92 5.86
CA LYS A 75 1.16 -6.64 6.70
C LYS A 75 0.72 -6.40 8.14
N LEU A 76 1.39 -7.07 9.06
CA LEU A 76 1.26 -6.88 10.50
C LEU A 76 2.59 -6.38 11.05
N ASN A 77 2.52 -5.40 11.94
CA ASN A 77 3.66 -4.79 12.60
C ASN A 77 3.41 -4.84 14.11
N LEU A 78 4.33 -5.47 14.84
CA LEU A 78 4.35 -5.42 16.30
C LEU A 78 5.65 -4.73 16.70
N ASN A 79 5.54 -3.65 17.46
CA ASN A 79 6.68 -2.90 17.96
C ASN A 79 6.65 -2.90 19.48
N TRP A 80 7.64 -3.54 20.10
CA TRP A 80 7.81 -3.60 21.54
C TRP A 80 9.16 -2.98 21.91
N SER A 81 9.13 -1.94 22.74
CA SER A 81 10.30 -1.31 23.34
C SER A 81 10.44 -1.76 24.81
N PHE A 82 11.67 -2.01 25.27
CA PHE A 82 11.97 -2.43 26.64
C PHE A 82 12.56 -1.29 27.46
#